data_AF-A0A534LBH6-F1
#
_entry.id   AF-A0A534LBH6-F1
#
_cell.length_a   1.000
_cell.length_b   1.000
_cell.length_c   1.000
_cell.angle_alpha   90.00
_cell.angle_beta   90.00
_cell.angle_gamma   90.00
#
_symmetry.space_group_name_H-M   'P 1'
#
loop_
_entity.id
_entity.type
_entity.pdbx_description
1 polymer ?
#
loop_
_entity_poly.entity_id
_entity_poly.type
_entity_poly.pdbx_seq_one_letter_code
_entity_poly.pdbx_strand_id
1 'polypeptide(L)'
;MRRPVGISVLGGLVLLAAVILVLISIASFIVGLAFLLPFPNGGPTLPGTQLLLNAVLYFVIGVVLAIAGSGLLRMRVWAYGLAVLATLVTLVYVGYTAYQRSNSGEALSLAAILTLGIVGVIFVYLLAASRAFRRPFGTA
;
A
#
# COMPACT_ATOMS: atom_id res chain seq x y z
N MET A 1 25.69 3.61 15.44
CA MET A 1 25.06 3.86 14.11
C MET A 1 23.63 4.34 14.34
N ARG A 2 23.30 5.59 14.03
CA ARG A 2 21.92 6.10 14.17
C ARG A 2 21.04 5.51 13.06
N ARG A 3 19.90 4.91 13.43
CA ARG A 3 18.90 4.50 12.44
C ARG A 3 18.38 5.75 11.73
N PRO A 4 18.26 5.76 10.38
CA PRO A 4 17.63 6.87 9.69
C PRO A 4 16.18 6.97 10.16
N VAL A 5 15.82 8.10 10.76
CA VAL A 5 14.48 8.33 11.33
C VAL A 5 13.40 8.10 10.27
N GLY A 6 13.65 8.52 9.03
CA GLY A 6 12.71 8.33 7.92
C GLY A 6 12.41 6.87 7.57
N ILE A 7 13.34 5.92 7.72
CA ILE A 7 13.05 4.48 7.52
C ILE A 7 12.13 3.96 8.63
N SER A 8 12.31 4.44 9.86
CA SER A 8 11.45 4.04 10.99
C SER A 8 10.04 4.60 10.83
N VAL A 9 9.93 5.85 10.36
CA VAL A 9 8.65 6.47 10.00
C VAL A 9 7.99 5.71 8.85
N LEU A 10 8.71 5.40 7.76
CA LEU A 10 8.17 4.61 6.64
C LEU A 10 7.70 3.23 7.08
N GLY A 11 8.52 2.50 7.86
CA GLY A 11 8.12 1.20 8.39
C GLY A 11 6.89 1.29 9.30
N GLY A 12 6.81 2.33 10.14
CA GLY A 12 5.65 2.61 10.98
C GLY A 12 4.39 2.94 10.17
N LEU A 13 4.50 3.77 9.13
CA LEU A 13 3.39 4.10 8.23
C LEU A 13 2.90 2.86 7.46
N VAL A 14 3.81 1.99 7.02
CA VAL A 14 3.45 0.74 6.35
C VAL A 14 2.73 -0.20 7.31
N LEU A 15 3.17 -0.29 8.57
CA LEU A 15 2.44 -1.05 9.59
C LEU A 15 1.06 -0.46 9.90
N LEU A 16 0.96 0.87 9.98
CA LEU A 16 -0.32 1.54 10.18
C LEU A 16 -1.28 1.25 9.02
N ALA A 17 -0.79 1.30 7.78
CA ALA A 17 -1.57 0.93 6.61
C ALA A 17 -2.03 -0.54 6.66
N ALA A 18 -1.16 -1.45 7.12
CA ALA A 18 -1.52 -2.85 7.33
C ALA A 18 -2.69 -2.99 8.32
N VAL A 19 -2.62 -2.30 9.47
CA VAL A 19 -3.69 -2.32 10.48
C VAL A 19 -5.00 -1.78 9.90
N ILE A 20 -4.96 -0.66 9.20
CA ILE A 20 -6.15 -0.06 8.58
C ILE A 20 -6.79 -1.04 7.59
N LEU A 21 -6.00 -1.69 6.73
CA LEU A 21 -6.52 -2.65 5.76
C LEU A 21 -7.12 -3.90 6.42
N VAL A 22 -6.56 -4.35 7.54
CA VAL A 22 -7.16 -5.43 8.33
C VAL A 22 -8.50 -5.00 8.92
N LEU A 23 -8.62 -3.77 9.43
CA LEU A 23 -9.91 -3.25 9.91
C LEU A 23 -10.94 -3.12 8.79
N ILE A 24 -10.54 -2.63 7.61
CA ILE A 24 -11.40 -2.58 6.42
C ILE A 24 -11.80 -3.98 5.99
N SER A 25 -10.89 -4.95 6.02
CA SER A 25 -11.20 -6.35 5.74
C SER A 25 -12.27 -6.90 6.67
N ILE A 26 -12.13 -6.69 7.98
CA ILE A 26 -13.11 -7.13 8.98
C ILE A 26 -14.48 -6.48 8.72
N ALA A 27 -14.50 -5.16 8.50
CA ALA A 27 -15.74 -4.45 8.17
C ALA A 27 -16.38 -5.00 6.89
N SER A 28 -15.60 -5.18 5.82
CA SER A 28 -16.07 -5.72 4.54
C SER A 28 -16.60 -7.15 4.68
N PHE A 29 -16.00 -7.96 5.56
CA PHE A 29 -16.44 -9.32 5.83
C PHE A 29 -17.79 -9.36 6.54
N ILE A 30 -17.92 -8.61 7.64
CA ILE A 30 -19.16 -8.52 8.43
C ILE A 30 -20.31 -7.99 7.56
N VAL A 31 -20.05 -6.90 6.85
CA VAL A 31 -21.03 -6.26 5.96
C VAL A 31 -21.37 -7.18 4.78
N GLY A 32 -20.38 -7.86 4.20
CA GLY A 32 -20.58 -8.83 3.13
C GLY A 32 -21.47 -10.00 3.53
N LEU A 33 -21.27 -10.55 4.74
CA LEU A 33 -22.14 -11.61 5.29
C LEU A 33 -23.58 -11.14 5.50
N ALA A 34 -23.78 -9.93 6.04
CA ALA A 34 -25.11 -9.36 6.22
C ALA A 34 -25.85 -9.22 4.87
N PHE A 35 -25.10 -8.90 3.81
CA PHE A 35 -25.63 -8.72 2.46
C PHE A 35 -25.72 -9.99 1.59
N LEU A 36 -25.43 -11.17 2.14
CA LEU A 36 -25.75 -12.45 1.49
C LEU A 36 -27.24 -12.81 1.62
N LEU A 37 -27.97 -12.19 2.54
CA LEU A 37 -29.40 -12.37 2.70
C LEU A 37 -30.17 -11.67 1.57
N PRO A 38 -31.30 -12.22 1.11
CA PRO A 38 -32.13 -11.56 0.11
C PRO A 38 -32.83 -10.34 0.72
N PHE A 39 -32.56 -9.14 0.18
CA PHE A 39 -33.20 -7.88 0.61
C PHE A 39 -34.35 -7.51 -0.34
N PRO A 40 -35.61 -7.48 0.14
CA PRO A 40 -36.77 -7.27 -0.73
C PRO A 40 -36.90 -5.86 -1.36
N ASN A 41 -36.23 -4.84 -0.82
CA ASN A 41 -36.54 -3.43 -1.12
C ASN A 41 -35.36 -2.62 -1.72
N GLY A 42 -34.52 -3.28 -2.54
CA GLY A 42 -33.33 -2.66 -3.13
C GLY A 42 -32.07 -3.05 -2.37
N GLY A 43 -31.35 -4.01 -2.92
CA GLY A 43 -30.09 -4.48 -2.37
C GLY A 43 -28.98 -3.42 -2.44
N PRO A 44 -27.84 -3.67 -1.77
CA PRO A 44 -26.68 -2.77 -1.79
C PRO A 44 -26.15 -2.54 -3.21
N THR A 45 -25.51 -1.38 -3.42
CA THR A 45 -24.84 -1.02 -4.68
C THR A 45 -23.70 -1.98 -5.05
N LEU A 46 -23.12 -2.68 -4.06
CA LEU A 46 -22.19 -3.79 -4.26
C LEU A 46 -22.78 -5.11 -3.73
N PRO A 47 -22.73 -6.20 -4.51
CA PRO A 47 -23.13 -7.53 -4.04
C PRO A 47 -22.35 -7.98 -2.80
N GLY A 48 -23.01 -8.66 -1.85
CA GLY A 48 -22.37 -9.19 -0.64
C GLY A 48 -21.18 -10.12 -0.93
N THR A 49 -21.24 -10.92 -2.00
CA THR A 49 -20.13 -11.73 -2.50
C THR A 49 -18.91 -10.91 -2.90
N GLN A 50 -19.10 -9.74 -3.51
CA GLN A 50 -18.00 -8.84 -3.87
C GLN A 50 -17.36 -8.22 -2.62
N LEU A 51 -18.15 -7.90 -1.60
CA LEU A 51 -17.64 -7.42 -0.32
C LEU A 51 -16.84 -8.48 0.43
N LEU A 52 -17.23 -9.76 0.33
CA LEU A 52 -16.44 -10.88 0.87
C LEU A 52 -15.12 -11.06 0.12
N LEU A 53 -15.12 -10.95 -1.20
CA LEU A 53 -13.89 -10.98 -2.00
C LEU A 53 -12.96 -9.81 -1.65
N ASN A 54 -13.50 -8.60 -1.50
CA ASN A 54 -12.76 -7.44 -1.04
C ASN A 54 -12.19 -7.65 0.36
N ALA A 55 -12.95 -8.28 1.27
CA ALA A 55 -12.46 -8.60 2.60
C ALA A 55 -11.22 -9.49 2.56
N VAL A 56 -11.25 -10.57 1.77
CA VAL A 56 -10.10 -11.46 1.59
C VAL A 56 -8.92 -10.71 0.96
N LEU A 57 -9.17 -9.91 -0.08
CA LEU A 57 -8.15 -9.11 -0.74
C LEU A 57 -7.45 -8.15 0.23
N TYR A 58 -8.21 -7.35 0.97
CA TYR A 58 -7.67 -6.39 1.92
C TYR A 58 -6.92 -7.09 3.07
N PHE A 59 -7.38 -8.27 3.49
CA PHE A 59 -6.66 -9.07 4.49
C PHE A 59 -5.28 -9.49 3.98
N VAL A 60 -5.22 -10.07 2.77
CA VAL A 60 -3.97 -10.53 2.16
C VAL A 60 -3.00 -9.36 1.99
N ILE A 61 -3.48 -8.21 1.49
CA ILE A 61 -2.65 -7.01 1.36
C ILE A 61 -2.16 -6.54 2.74
N GLY A 62 -3.04 -6.53 3.75
CA GLY A 62 -2.69 -6.18 5.13
C GLY A 62 -1.57 -7.06 5.69
N VAL A 63 -1.66 -8.39 5.50
CA VAL A 63 -0.62 -9.34 5.93
C VAL A 63 0.71 -9.06 5.23
N VAL A 64 0.69 -8.87 3.91
CA VAL A 64 1.91 -8.57 3.14
C VAL A 64 2.56 -7.26 3.62
N LEU A 65 1.75 -6.23 3.86
CA LEU A 65 2.25 -4.95 4.40
C LEU A 65 2.78 -5.09 5.82
N ALA A 66 2.16 -5.91 6.68
CA ALA A 66 2.67 -6.17 8.02
C ALA A 66 4.07 -6.81 7.98
N ILE A 67 4.25 -7.80 7.09
CA ILE A 67 5.53 -8.47 6.86
C ILE A 67 6.56 -7.48 6.30
N ALA A 68 6.20 -6.69 5.29
CA ALA A 68 7.07 -5.71 4.68
C ALA A 68 7.45 -4.56 5.64
N GLY A 69 6.49 -4.01 6.37
CA GLY A 69 6.68 -2.96 7.37
C GLY A 69 7.57 -3.42 8.53
N SER A 70 7.33 -4.62 9.05
CA SER A 70 8.23 -5.23 10.04
C SER A 70 9.63 -5.46 9.46
N GLY A 71 9.74 -5.88 8.20
CA GLY A 71 11.02 -6.05 7.51
C GLY A 71 11.81 -4.74 7.39
N LEU A 72 11.13 -3.64 7.05
CA LEU A 72 11.69 -2.28 7.00
C LEU A 72 12.17 -1.81 8.37
N LEU A 73 11.37 -1.99 9.43
CA LEU A 73 11.75 -1.64 10.81
C LEU A 73 12.96 -2.44 11.32
N ARG A 74 13.14 -3.66 10.80
CA ARG A 74 14.30 -4.52 11.07
C ARG A 74 15.46 -4.30 10.08
N MET A 75 15.37 -3.30 9.21
CA MET A 75 16.39 -2.96 8.20
C MET A 75 16.77 -4.13 7.28
N ARG A 76 15.82 -5.03 6.96
CA ARG A 76 16.09 -6.17 6.09
C ARG A 76 16.20 -5.74 4.63
N VAL A 77 17.23 -6.22 3.92
CA VAL A 77 17.51 -5.92 2.51
C VAL A 77 16.33 -6.26 1.58
N TRP A 78 15.69 -7.42 1.78
CA TRP A 78 14.56 -7.83 0.95
C TRP A 78 13.35 -6.89 1.10
N ALA A 79 13.10 -6.37 2.30
CA ALA A 79 12.00 -5.46 2.55
C ALA A 79 12.25 -4.08 1.92
N TYR A 80 13.52 -3.65 1.88
CA TYR A 80 13.93 -2.48 1.11
C TYR A 80 13.70 -2.70 -0.39
N GLY A 81 14.11 -3.85 -0.95
CA GLY A 81 13.87 -4.19 -2.35
C GLY A 81 12.39 -4.17 -2.71
N LEU A 82 11.53 -4.76 -1.87
CA LEU A 82 10.08 -4.71 -2.04
C LEU A 82 9.54 -3.28 -1.98
N ALA A 83 10.03 -2.43 -1.07
CA ALA A 83 9.58 -1.05 -0.97
C ALA A 83 9.95 -0.23 -2.23
N VAL A 84 11.16 -0.44 -2.78
CA VAL A 84 11.58 0.21 -4.03
C VAL A 84 10.73 -0.27 -5.21
N LEU A 85 10.49 -1.57 -5.32
CA LEU A 85 9.63 -2.11 -6.38
C LEU A 85 8.18 -1.61 -6.25
N ALA A 86 7.60 -1.62 -5.05
CA ALA A 86 6.24 -1.16 -4.82
C ALA A 86 6.06 0.33 -5.17
N THR A 87 7.02 1.17 -4.76
CA THR A 87 6.98 2.61 -5.09
C THR A 87 7.16 2.86 -6.58
N LEU A 88 8.06 2.12 -7.25
CA LEU A 88 8.23 2.20 -8.70
C LEU A 88 6.96 1.78 -9.45
N VAL A 89 6.39 0.61 -9.12
CA VAL A 89 5.16 0.12 -9.75
C VAL A 89 4.02 1.12 -9.55
N THR A 90 3.90 1.70 -8.35
CA THR A 90 2.89 2.72 -8.07
C THR A 90 3.09 3.98 -8.91
N LEU A 91 4.33 4.46 -9.05
CA LEU A 91 4.64 5.62 -9.90
C LEU A 91 4.30 5.35 -11.36
N VAL A 92 4.67 4.19 -11.89
CA VAL A 92 4.36 3.80 -13.27
C VAL A 92 2.84 3.70 -13.46
N TYR A 93 2.14 3.04 -12.55
CA TYR A 93 0.70 2.86 -12.64
C TYR A 93 -0.04 4.20 -12.59
N VAL A 94 0.20 5.01 -11.55
CA VAL A 94 -0.49 6.30 -11.38
C VAL A 94 -0.09 7.26 -12.49
N GLY A 95 1.19 7.30 -12.87
CA GLY A 95 1.71 8.17 -13.92
C GLY A 95 1.14 7.82 -15.29
N TYR A 96 1.04 6.53 -15.61
CA TYR A 96 0.42 6.07 -16.84
C TYR A 96 -1.09 6.34 -16.88
N THR A 97 -1.79 6.12 -15.78
CA THR A 97 -3.23 6.42 -15.67
C THR A 97 -3.50 7.92 -15.81
N ALA A 98 -2.65 8.74 -15.19
CA ALA A 98 -2.66 10.20 -15.33
C ALA A 98 -2.41 10.64 -16.78
N TYR A 99 -1.43 10.03 -17.46
CA TYR A 99 -1.14 10.28 -18.87
C TYR A 99 -2.33 9.92 -19.77
N GLN A 100 -2.95 8.75 -19.59
CA GLN A 100 -4.13 8.37 -20.38
C GLN A 100 -5.27 9.38 -20.23
N ARG A 101 -5.58 9.80 -19.00
CA ARG A 101 -6.64 10.80 -18.74
C ARG A 101 -6.32 12.17 -19.33
N SER A 102 -5.07 12.60 -19.22
CA SER A 102 -4.64 13.86 -19.84
C SER A 102 -4.77 13.80 -21.36
N ASN A 103 -4.46 12.66 -22.00
CA ASN A 103 -4.62 12.46 -23.44
C ASN A 103 -6.10 12.43 -23.87
N SER A 104 -7.02 12.01 -23.00
CA SER A 104 -8.46 12.08 -23.26
C SER A 104 -9.06 13.46 -22.95
N GLY A 105 -8.23 14.46 -22.61
CA GLY A 105 -8.67 15.82 -22.30
C GLY A 105 -9.26 15.98 -20.89
N GLU A 106 -9.16 14.96 -20.03
CA GLU A 106 -9.60 15.05 -18.65
C GLU A 106 -8.57 15.75 -17.78
N ALA A 107 -9.04 16.60 -16.86
CA ALA A 107 -8.18 17.24 -15.88
C ALA A 107 -7.61 16.21 -14.89
N LEU A 108 -6.33 16.37 -14.55
CA LEU A 108 -5.68 15.57 -13.52
C LEU A 108 -6.32 15.83 -12.17
N SER A 109 -6.71 14.76 -11.46
CA SER A 109 -7.26 14.91 -10.12
C SER A 109 -6.18 15.36 -9.13
N LEU A 110 -6.55 16.22 -8.18
CA LEU A 110 -5.66 16.63 -7.09
C LEU A 110 -5.10 15.41 -6.34
N ALA A 111 -5.92 14.38 -6.15
CA ALA A 111 -5.51 13.12 -5.54
C ALA A 111 -4.40 12.42 -6.33
N ALA A 112 -4.47 12.37 -7.66
CA ALA A 112 -3.43 11.78 -8.49
C ALA A 112 -2.12 12.58 -8.40
N ILE A 113 -2.20 13.91 -8.42
CA ILE A 113 -1.04 14.80 -8.27
C ILE A 113 -0.35 14.59 -6.92
N LEU A 114 -1.13 14.58 -5.82
CA LEU A 114 -0.60 14.35 -4.48
C LEU A 114 0.02 12.95 -4.37
N THR A 115 -0.63 11.93 -4.94
CA THR A 115 -0.10 10.56 -4.92
C THR A 115 1.23 10.48 -5.65
N LEU A 116 1.34 11.06 -6.85
CA LEU A 116 2.59 11.10 -7.61
C LEU A 116 3.70 11.84 -6.86
N GLY A 117 3.39 13.00 -6.28
CA GLY A 117 4.36 13.78 -5.50
C GLY A 117 4.87 13.03 -4.28
N ILE A 118 3.96 12.48 -3.46
CA ILE A 118 4.32 11.76 -2.23
C ILE A 118 5.13 10.50 -2.57
N VAL A 119 4.64 9.67 -3.50
CA VAL A 119 5.34 8.43 -3.87
C VAL A 119 6.69 8.74 -4.53
N GLY A 120 6.78 9.82 -5.32
CA GLY A 120 8.03 10.29 -5.91
C GLY A 120 9.08 10.67 -4.85
N VAL A 121 8.67 11.44 -3.84
CA VAL A 121 9.55 11.80 -2.71
C VAL A 121 9.99 10.55 -1.94
N ILE A 122 9.09 9.60 -1.68
CA ILE A 122 9.42 8.34 -1.01
C ILE A 122 10.42 7.54 -1.84
N PHE A 123 10.23 7.44 -3.16
CA PHE A 123 11.14 6.72 -4.05
C PHE A 123 12.55 7.32 -4.02
N VAL A 124 12.68 8.64 -4.15
CA VAL A 124 13.97 9.34 -4.06
C VAL A 124 14.61 9.13 -2.69
N TYR A 125 13.82 9.19 -1.61
CA TYR A 125 14.31 8.92 -0.26
C TYR A 125 14.85 7.49 -0.12
N LEU A 126 14.15 6.49 -0.66
CA LEU A 126 14.62 5.10 -0.64
C LEU A 126 15.95 4.95 -1.39
N LEU A 127 16.09 5.57 -2.57
CA LEU A 127 17.34 5.57 -3.33
C LEU A 127 18.49 6.23 -2.54
N ALA A 128 18.24 7.35 -1.88
CA ALA A 128 19.21 8.01 -1.02
C ALA A 128 19.59 7.15 0.20
N ALA A 129 18.62 6.43 0.76
CA ALA A 129 18.81 5.52 1.90
C ALA A 129 19.44 4.17 1.51
N SER A 130 19.67 3.88 0.22
CA SER A 130 20.18 2.60 -0.28
C SER A 130 21.45 2.12 0.42
N ARG A 131 22.38 3.03 0.75
CA ARG A 131 23.64 2.72 1.45
C ARG A 131 23.41 2.13 2.85
N ALA A 132 22.33 2.51 3.53
CA ALA A 132 22.00 2.01 4.87
C ALA A 132 21.60 0.52 4.86
N PHE A 133 21.03 0.05 3.75
CA PHE A 133 20.58 -1.34 3.59
C PHE A 133 21.63 -2.26 2.97
N ARG A 134 22.68 -1.74 2.30
CA ARG A 134 23.73 -2.54 1.65
C ARG A 134 24.74 -3.20 2.61
N ARG A 135 24.59 -3.08 3.94
CA ARG A 135 25.55 -3.72 4.86
C ARG A 135 25.41 -5.25 4.78
N PRO A 136 26.50 -5.97 4.47
CA PRO A 136 26.47 -7.43 4.47
C PRO A 136 26.11 -7.94 5.86
N PHE A 137 25.19 -8.89 5.94
CA PHE A 137 25.16 -9.81 7.06
C PHE A 137 26.43 -10.66 6.97
N GLY A 138 27.34 -10.54 7.95
CA GLY A 138 28.52 -11.39 8.05
C GLY A 138 29.86 -10.65 8.04
N THR A 139 30.14 -9.92 9.11
CA THR A 139 31.51 -9.79 9.66
C THR A 139 31.35 -9.77 11.18
N ALA A 140 31.23 -10.95 11.75
CA ALA A 140 31.45 -11.23 13.16
C ALA A 140 32.28 -12.52 13.20
#